data_AF-A0A1M6C250-F1
#
_entry.id   AF-A0A1M6C250-F1
#
_cell.length_a   1.000
_cell.length_b   1.000
_cell.length_c   1.000
_cell.angle_alpha   90.00
_cell.angle_beta   90.00
_cell.angle_gamma   90.00
#
_symmetry.space_group_name_H-M   'P 1'
#
loop_
_entity.id
_entity.type
_entity.pdbx_description
1 polymer ?
#
loop_
_entity_poly.entity_id
_entity_poly.type
_entity_poly.pdbx_seq_one_letter_code
_entity_poly.pdbx_strand_id
1 'polypeptide(L)'
;MSIELVGSVSEHFESRLLPDGIEITGSGRLHKLAITFPGWLTPRVAGESVGVDIEHEEGVTARVRFRSGQRLRVEISVESDSDDLVVVPGPVMAVSGPRPAVSWFAGASGEIVLPSEEGPGLLTQRRGLSTPGEGSGVGYPLEAELTLRARHTLSAAWTYEAYQGDLLDVPSEPSWLPWVRYVERGYAVEVVAPDGVVTVEDRTRVEEVDDEFEVYPPEGLTTVGLWGPGGQTLFEVGSYRPLSGLRAMLVREQSNDDAWCYVALRHLLETSVDDRILDRVDFLLGGMEESPTAWSAVACHLATRLGLPLAEQARESATTVLSRGLVDDVLLLAVHQVAPVDLAAGAWPVGDFDRLGVEAVAALGYGRISTDERVERGRDVAVAKLFAAGLGESERGLHAAACAQVAEARKLSALSVRPNSNDVAWLSVP
;
A
#
# COMPACT_ATOMS: atom_id res chain seq x y z
N MET A 1 -8.15 -31.84 11.31
CA MET A 1 -6.76 -32.30 11.50
C MET A 1 -5.93 -31.09 11.91
N SER A 2 -4.81 -31.27 12.60
CA SER A 2 -3.90 -30.17 12.94
C SER A 2 -2.72 -30.10 11.99
N ILE A 3 -2.18 -28.90 11.79
CA ILE A 3 -0.96 -28.64 11.03
C ILE A 3 -0.03 -27.84 11.93
N GLU A 4 1.25 -28.17 11.93
CA GLU A 4 2.27 -27.47 12.71
C GLU A 4 3.34 -26.88 11.78
N LEU A 5 3.67 -25.62 12.04
CA LEU A 5 4.86 -24.96 11.52
C LEU A 5 5.98 -25.15 12.55
N VAL A 6 7.07 -25.78 12.13
CA VAL A 6 8.24 -26.08 12.97
C VAL A 6 9.47 -25.25 12.59
N GLY A 7 9.24 -24.07 12.00
CA GLY A 7 10.27 -23.14 11.55
C GLY A 7 10.93 -22.35 12.69
N SER A 8 11.54 -21.21 12.36
CA SER A 8 12.11 -20.25 13.32
C SER A 8 11.09 -19.74 14.34
N VAL A 9 9.85 -19.63 13.91
CA VAL A 9 8.69 -19.36 14.76
C VAL A 9 7.70 -20.50 14.56
N SER A 10 7.28 -21.11 15.67
CA SER A 10 6.31 -22.20 15.63
C SER A 10 4.89 -21.66 15.71
N GLU A 11 4.02 -22.15 14.82
CA GLU A 11 2.60 -21.85 14.81
C GLU A 11 1.79 -23.13 14.59
N HIS A 12 0.61 -23.21 15.22
CA HIS A 12 -0.28 -24.36 15.15
C HIS A 12 -1.57 -23.95 14.46
N PHE A 13 -2.07 -24.81 13.58
CA PHE A 13 -3.28 -24.58 12.81
C PHE A 13 -4.24 -25.75 12.94
N GLU A 14 -5.53 -25.43 12.98
CA GLU A 14 -6.61 -26.40 12.86
C GLU A 14 -7.24 -26.31 11.46
N SER A 15 -7.41 -27.45 10.80
CA SER A 15 -8.08 -27.51 9.50
C SER A 15 -9.57 -27.74 9.66
N ARG A 16 -10.39 -26.99 8.92
CA ARG A 16 -11.85 -27.15 8.87
C ARG A 16 -12.34 -27.20 7.43
N LEU A 17 -13.28 -28.12 7.18
CA LEU A 17 -14.00 -28.19 5.91
C LEU A 17 -15.04 -27.06 5.84
N LEU A 18 -15.08 -26.37 4.71
CA LEU A 18 -16.12 -25.40 4.38
C LEU A 18 -17.14 -26.02 3.39
N PRO A 19 -18.34 -25.44 3.23
CA PRO A 19 -19.32 -25.94 2.26
C PRO A 19 -18.80 -26.00 0.83
N ASP A 20 -17.86 -25.12 0.50
CA ASP A 20 -17.31 -24.86 -0.83
C ASP A 20 -15.76 -24.88 -0.84
N GLY A 21 -15.11 -25.39 0.21
CA GLY A 21 -13.65 -25.32 0.30
C GLY A 21 -13.06 -25.90 1.58
N ILE A 22 -11.87 -25.39 1.91
CA ILE A 22 -11.14 -25.73 3.14
C ILE A 22 -10.54 -24.46 3.74
N GLU A 23 -10.52 -24.38 5.07
CA GLU A 23 -9.76 -23.38 5.79
C GLU A 23 -8.80 -24.02 6.80
N ILE A 24 -7.73 -23.29 7.08
CA ILE A 24 -6.90 -23.50 8.25
C ILE A 24 -6.98 -22.25 9.12
N THR A 25 -7.05 -22.44 10.44
CA THR A 25 -7.14 -21.36 11.41
C THR A 25 -6.05 -21.50 12.45
N GLY A 26 -5.38 -20.40 12.79
CA GLY A 26 -4.33 -20.33 13.81
C GLY A 26 -4.58 -19.18 14.79
N SER A 27 -3.79 -19.12 15.85
CA SER A 27 -3.80 -18.03 16.83
C SER A 27 -2.59 -17.09 16.71
N GLY A 28 -1.72 -17.33 15.73
CA GLY A 28 -0.49 -16.57 15.49
C GLY A 28 -0.68 -15.46 14.44
N ARG A 29 0.35 -15.21 13.62
CA ARG A 29 0.32 -14.16 12.58
C ARG A 29 -0.68 -14.50 11.47
N LEU A 30 -0.83 -15.80 11.19
CA LEU A 30 -1.86 -16.31 10.31
C LEU A 30 -3.08 -16.77 11.13
N HIS A 31 -4.10 -15.92 11.20
CA HIS A 31 -5.37 -16.27 11.84
C HIS A 31 -6.20 -17.21 10.97
N LYS A 32 -6.23 -16.95 9.66
CA LYS A 32 -7.02 -17.73 8.70
C LYS A 32 -6.37 -17.75 7.33
N LEU A 33 -6.35 -18.93 6.72
CA LEU A 33 -6.17 -19.12 5.29
C LEU A 33 -7.29 -20.04 4.78
N ALA A 34 -8.13 -19.52 3.91
CA ALA A 34 -9.19 -20.27 3.25
C ALA A 34 -8.95 -20.37 1.75
N ILE A 35 -9.27 -21.53 1.18
CA ILE A 35 -9.37 -21.75 -0.25
C ILE A 35 -10.77 -22.27 -0.54
N THR A 36 -11.56 -21.47 -1.25
CA THR A 36 -12.94 -21.77 -1.62
C THR A 36 -13.11 -21.84 -3.12
N PHE A 37 -14.14 -22.56 -3.56
CA PHE A 37 -14.47 -22.83 -4.96
C PHE A 37 -15.95 -22.47 -5.20
N PRO A 38 -16.26 -21.17 -5.38
CA PRO A 38 -17.64 -20.73 -5.57
C PRO A 38 -18.29 -21.39 -6.80
N GLY A 39 -19.47 -21.99 -6.61
CA GLY A 39 -20.20 -22.67 -7.68
C GLY A 39 -19.75 -24.10 -7.99
N TRP A 40 -18.79 -24.66 -7.23
CA TRP A 40 -18.37 -26.04 -7.36
C TRP A 40 -19.17 -26.97 -6.43
N LEU A 41 -19.02 -28.28 -6.63
CA LEU A 41 -19.71 -29.30 -5.82
C LEU A 41 -19.13 -29.39 -4.41
N THR A 42 -19.84 -30.10 -3.52
CA THR A 42 -19.43 -30.26 -2.12
C THR A 42 -18.04 -30.93 -2.00
N PRO A 43 -17.10 -30.33 -1.25
CA PRO A 43 -15.77 -30.89 -1.05
C PRO A 43 -15.77 -32.24 -0.33
N ARG A 44 -14.83 -33.11 -0.73
CA ARG A 44 -14.51 -34.37 -0.06
C ARG A 44 -13.14 -34.27 0.60
N VAL A 45 -13.01 -34.80 1.81
CA VAL A 45 -11.75 -34.78 2.56
C VAL A 45 -10.71 -35.65 1.85
N ALA A 46 -9.49 -35.11 1.70
CA ALA A 46 -8.39 -35.79 1.03
C ALA A 46 -7.72 -36.86 1.92
N GLY A 47 -8.39 -37.99 2.16
CA GLY A 47 -7.80 -39.19 2.78
C GLY A 47 -6.92 -38.90 4.01
N GLU A 48 -5.66 -39.36 3.97
CA GLU A 48 -4.66 -39.21 5.05
C GLU A 48 -3.96 -37.84 5.10
N SER A 49 -4.29 -36.92 4.19
CA SER A 49 -3.65 -35.61 4.08
C SER A 49 -4.58 -34.47 4.52
N VAL A 50 -4.02 -33.38 5.03
CA VAL A 50 -4.82 -32.17 5.28
C VAL A 50 -5.12 -31.50 3.94
N GLY A 51 -6.37 -31.60 3.48
CA GLY A 51 -6.74 -31.14 2.15
C GLY A 51 -8.14 -31.57 1.73
N VAL A 52 -8.54 -31.14 0.53
CA VAL A 52 -9.83 -31.47 -0.08
C VAL A 52 -9.69 -31.76 -1.56
N ASP A 53 -10.60 -32.59 -2.06
CA ASP A 53 -10.90 -32.78 -3.47
C ASP A 53 -12.30 -32.26 -3.76
N ILE A 54 -12.44 -31.48 -4.83
CA ILE A 54 -13.67 -30.78 -5.20
C ILE A 54 -13.89 -30.98 -6.69
N GLU A 55 -15.09 -31.38 -7.07
CA GLU A 55 -15.49 -31.61 -8.47
C GLU A 55 -16.34 -30.43 -8.97
N HIS A 56 -16.28 -30.13 -10.27
CA HIS A 56 -17.18 -29.24 -10.98
C HIS A 56 -18.05 -30.06 -11.95
N GLU A 57 -19.28 -29.61 -12.21
CA GLU A 57 -20.25 -30.34 -13.06
C GLU A 57 -19.74 -30.56 -14.49
N GLU A 58 -18.86 -29.68 -14.96
CA GLU A 58 -18.21 -29.74 -16.28
C GLU A 58 -17.05 -30.76 -16.39
N GLY A 59 -16.93 -31.69 -15.43
CA GLY A 59 -15.89 -32.71 -15.44
C GLY A 59 -14.49 -32.15 -15.14
N VAL A 60 -14.38 -31.28 -14.14
CA VAL A 60 -13.11 -30.72 -13.67
C VAL A 60 -12.93 -31.08 -12.20
N THR A 61 -11.72 -31.49 -11.83
CA THR A 61 -11.36 -31.86 -10.45
C THR A 61 -10.30 -30.90 -9.91
N ALA A 62 -10.60 -30.25 -8.79
CA ALA A 62 -9.65 -29.45 -8.03
C ALA A 62 -9.17 -30.21 -6.79
N ARG A 63 -7.90 -30.02 -6.44
CA ARG A 63 -7.27 -30.61 -5.26
C ARG A 63 -6.50 -29.53 -4.51
N VAL A 64 -6.76 -29.41 -3.22
CA VAL A 64 -6.02 -28.54 -2.31
C VAL A 64 -5.33 -29.40 -1.27
N ARG A 65 -4.03 -29.15 -1.04
CA ARG A 65 -3.21 -29.88 -0.05
C ARG A 65 -2.41 -28.91 0.79
N PHE A 66 -2.45 -29.12 2.11
CA PHE A 66 -1.61 -28.46 3.08
C PHE A 66 -0.55 -29.42 3.59
N ARG A 67 0.70 -28.98 3.64
CA ARG A 67 1.80 -29.77 4.21
C ARG A 67 2.47 -29.00 5.34
N SER A 68 2.61 -29.67 6.48
CA SER A 68 3.42 -29.21 7.61
C SER A 68 4.91 -29.25 7.28
N GLY A 69 5.70 -28.54 8.08
CA GLY A 69 7.15 -28.52 7.97
C GLY A 69 7.73 -27.23 8.53
N GLN A 70 8.98 -26.92 8.15
CA GLN A 70 9.60 -25.63 8.48
C GLN A 70 8.87 -24.44 7.85
N ARG A 71 8.13 -24.71 6.78
CA ARG A 71 7.24 -23.78 6.07
C ARG A 71 5.94 -24.50 5.83
N LEU A 72 4.81 -23.84 6.04
CA LEU A 72 3.52 -24.37 5.65
C LEU A 72 3.42 -24.27 4.13
N ARG A 73 3.18 -25.40 3.45
CA ARG A 73 3.02 -25.43 1.99
C ARG A 73 1.56 -25.63 1.62
N VAL A 74 1.11 -24.84 0.66
CA VAL A 74 -0.23 -24.92 0.10
C VAL A 74 -0.09 -25.26 -1.39
N GLU A 75 -0.62 -26.40 -1.80
CA GLU A 75 -0.61 -26.85 -3.19
C GLU A 75 -2.05 -26.88 -3.71
N ILE A 76 -2.28 -26.24 -4.83
CA ILE A 76 -3.58 -26.18 -5.51
C ILE A 76 -3.36 -26.73 -6.92
N SER A 77 -4.17 -27.70 -7.33
CA SER A 77 -4.16 -28.23 -8.69
C SER A 77 -5.57 -28.36 -9.21
N VAL A 78 -5.80 -27.95 -10.46
CA VAL A 78 -7.07 -28.10 -11.15
C VAL A 78 -6.82 -28.87 -12.44
N GLU A 79 -7.55 -29.96 -12.63
CA GLU A 79 -7.38 -30.90 -13.74
C GLU A 79 -8.71 -31.07 -14.48
N SER A 80 -8.68 -30.97 -15.81
CA SER A 80 -9.84 -31.27 -16.65
C SER A 80 -9.88 -32.76 -16.99
N ASP A 81 -10.97 -33.42 -16.62
CA ASP A 81 -11.30 -34.78 -17.05
C ASP A 81 -12.14 -34.76 -18.35
N SER A 82 -12.43 -33.58 -18.89
CA SER A 82 -13.12 -33.39 -20.16
C SER A 82 -12.18 -33.57 -21.36
N ASP A 83 -12.75 -34.02 -22.48
CA ASP A 83 -12.10 -34.08 -23.79
C ASP A 83 -12.28 -32.76 -24.59
N ASP A 84 -13.03 -31.81 -24.03
CA ASP A 84 -13.30 -30.50 -24.61
C ASP A 84 -12.60 -29.37 -23.82
N LEU A 85 -12.62 -28.16 -24.39
CA LEU A 85 -12.22 -26.95 -23.67
C LEU A 85 -13.32 -26.55 -22.69
N VAL A 86 -12.95 -26.35 -21.43
CA VAL A 86 -13.87 -26.01 -20.35
C VAL A 86 -13.45 -24.70 -19.71
N VAL A 87 -14.44 -23.88 -19.36
CA VAL A 87 -14.25 -22.64 -18.60
C VAL A 87 -15.00 -22.78 -17.28
N VAL A 88 -14.30 -22.64 -16.16
CA VAL A 88 -14.88 -22.76 -14.80
C VAL A 88 -14.43 -21.63 -13.88
N PRO A 89 -15.21 -21.27 -12.85
CA PRO A 89 -14.76 -20.32 -11.83
C PRO A 89 -13.49 -20.82 -11.14
N GLY A 90 -12.51 -19.94 -10.93
CA GLY A 90 -11.27 -20.28 -10.24
C GLY A 90 -11.39 -20.31 -8.71
N PRO A 91 -10.42 -20.94 -8.02
CA PRO A 91 -10.36 -20.90 -6.56
C PRO A 91 -10.16 -19.49 -6.04
N VAL A 92 -10.77 -19.16 -4.91
CA VAL A 92 -10.49 -17.93 -4.15
C VAL A 92 -9.65 -18.29 -2.95
N MET A 93 -8.52 -17.58 -2.77
CA MET A 93 -7.69 -17.63 -1.59
C MET A 93 -7.93 -16.38 -0.75
N ALA A 94 -8.32 -16.57 0.51
CA ALA A 94 -8.53 -15.48 1.47
C ALA A 94 -7.67 -15.70 2.71
N VAL A 95 -6.85 -14.70 3.05
CA VAL A 95 -5.89 -14.74 4.14
C VAL A 95 -6.14 -13.59 5.10
N SER A 96 -6.14 -13.86 6.40
CA SER A 96 -6.22 -12.81 7.42
C SER A 96 -5.31 -13.08 8.62
N GLY A 97 -4.93 -11.98 9.27
CA GLY A 97 -4.09 -11.96 10.46
C GLY A 97 -4.58 -10.90 11.46
N PRO A 98 -3.74 -10.53 12.45
CA PRO A 98 -4.07 -9.50 13.44
C PRO A 98 -4.33 -8.12 12.85
N ARG A 99 -3.70 -7.80 11.71
CA ARG A 99 -3.87 -6.54 10.97
C ARG A 99 -4.21 -6.80 9.50
N PRO A 100 -4.74 -5.80 8.77
CA PRO A 100 -5.00 -5.92 7.34
C PRO A 100 -3.75 -6.36 6.56
N ALA A 101 -3.90 -7.41 5.74
CA ALA A 101 -2.81 -8.00 4.98
C ALA A 101 -2.35 -7.08 3.84
N VAL A 102 -1.06 -7.04 3.52
CA VAL A 102 -0.59 -6.35 2.31
C VAL A 102 -0.38 -7.41 1.24
N SER A 103 -1.27 -7.45 0.25
CA SER A 103 -1.22 -8.42 -0.85
C SER A 103 -0.73 -7.81 -2.14
N TRP A 104 0.03 -8.60 -2.89
CA TRP A 104 0.43 -8.32 -4.26
C TRP A 104 0.24 -9.61 -5.07
N PHE A 105 -0.78 -9.65 -5.92
CA PHE A 105 -1.08 -10.75 -6.83
C PHE A 105 -0.80 -10.30 -8.26
N ALA A 106 0.29 -10.78 -8.85
CA ALA A 106 0.90 -10.12 -9.99
C ALA A 106 1.10 -11.03 -11.20
N GLY A 107 0.36 -12.13 -11.33
CA GLY A 107 0.58 -13.15 -12.34
C GLY A 107 1.57 -14.19 -11.84
N ALA A 108 2.75 -14.28 -12.46
CA ALA A 108 3.73 -15.32 -12.11
C ALA A 108 4.40 -15.13 -10.74
N SER A 109 4.23 -13.96 -10.11
CA SER A 109 4.67 -13.67 -8.74
C SER A 109 3.49 -13.27 -7.87
N GLY A 110 3.61 -13.55 -6.57
CA GLY A 110 2.62 -13.11 -5.61
C GLY A 110 3.12 -13.22 -4.18
N GLU A 111 2.73 -12.25 -3.35
CA GLU A 111 3.07 -12.20 -1.93
C GLU A 111 1.90 -11.68 -1.10
N ILE A 112 1.77 -12.19 0.12
CA ILE A 112 0.82 -11.67 1.12
C ILE A 112 1.57 -11.53 2.44
N VAL A 113 1.72 -10.30 2.90
CA VAL A 113 2.31 -9.99 4.20
C VAL A 113 1.19 -9.87 5.24
N LEU A 114 1.42 -10.48 6.40
CA LEU A 114 0.56 -10.41 7.58
C LEU A 114 1.32 -9.70 8.70
N PRO A 115 1.16 -8.37 8.85
CA PRO A 115 1.83 -7.62 9.90
C PRO A 115 1.32 -8.03 11.28
N SER A 116 2.22 -8.17 12.25
CA SER A 116 1.91 -8.50 13.64
C SER A 116 2.93 -7.90 14.60
N GLU A 117 2.50 -7.65 15.84
CA GLU A 117 3.35 -7.15 16.93
C GLU A 117 4.42 -8.16 17.35
N GLU A 118 4.24 -9.44 17.01
CA GLU A 118 5.22 -10.50 17.26
C GLU A 118 6.18 -10.72 16.07
N GLY A 119 6.07 -9.91 15.01
CA GLY A 119 6.81 -10.03 13.76
C GLY A 119 5.93 -10.57 12.63
N PRO A 120 6.28 -10.35 11.35
CA PRO A 120 5.38 -10.58 10.23
C PRO A 120 5.25 -12.05 9.81
N GLY A 121 4.08 -12.40 9.27
CA GLY A 121 3.90 -13.59 8.44
C GLY A 121 4.03 -13.25 6.96
N LEU A 122 4.54 -14.18 6.14
CA LEU A 122 4.65 -14.00 4.70
C LEU A 122 4.16 -15.24 3.97
N LEU A 123 3.22 -15.06 3.05
CA LEU A 123 2.94 -16.04 2.01
C LEU A 123 3.63 -15.62 0.73
N THR A 124 4.35 -16.55 0.10
CA THR A 124 5.03 -16.33 -1.18
C THR A 124 4.60 -17.39 -2.18
N GLN A 125 4.20 -16.95 -3.38
CA GLN A 125 3.96 -17.81 -4.53
C GLN A 125 5.27 -18.45 -4.99
N ARG A 126 5.26 -19.77 -5.17
CA ARG A 126 6.42 -20.54 -5.65
C ARG A 126 6.26 -21.00 -7.09
N ARG A 127 5.02 -21.15 -7.56
CA ARG A 127 4.68 -21.46 -8.95
C ARG A 127 3.22 -21.11 -9.24
N GLY A 128 2.89 -21.10 -10.53
CA GLY A 128 1.55 -20.85 -11.02
C GLY A 128 1.36 -19.38 -11.39
N LEU A 129 0.11 -19.00 -11.60
CA LEU A 129 -0.32 -17.62 -11.79
C LEU A 129 -1.17 -17.19 -10.60
N SER A 130 -1.31 -15.89 -10.39
CA SER A 130 -2.27 -15.34 -9.45
C SER A 130 -2.83 -14.01 -9.92
N THR A 131 -4.08 -13.73 -9.58
CA THR A 131 -4.75 -12.47 -9.91
C THR A 131 -5.39 -11.88 -8.65
N PRO A 132 -5.47 -10.54 -8.54
CA PRO A 132 -6.08 -9.91 -7.37
C PRO A 132 -7.57 -10.22 -7.28
N GLY A 133 -8.09 -10.25 -6.05
CA GLY A 133 -9.51 -10.38 -5.74
C GLY A 133 -10.04 -9.13 -5.04
N GLU A 134 -11.29 -9.21 -4.57
CA GLU A 134 -11.90 -8.11 -3.82
C GLU A 134 -11.42 -8.10 -2.37
N GLY A 135 -10.60 -7.09 -2.03
CA GLY A 135 -10.17 -6.81 -0.67
C GLY A 135 -8.75 -7.28 -0.33
N SER A 136 -8.26 -6.78 0.80
CA SER A 136 -6.94 -7.08 1.33
C SER A 136 -6.81 -8.56 1.73
N GLY A 137 -5.73 -9.21 1.28
CA GLY A 137 -5.46 -10.62 1.53
C GLY A 137 -6.31 -11.58 0.71
N VAL A 138 -7.06 -11.09 -0.28
CA VAL A 138 -7.96 -11.89 -1.12
C VAL A 138 -7.47 -11.88 -2.57
N GLY A 139 -7.35 -13.07 -3.17
CA GLY A 139 -6.95 -13.21 -4.56
C GLY A 139 -7.27 -14.59 -5.11
N TYR A 140 -7.02 -14.78 -6.39
CA TYR A 140 -7.17 -16.05 -7.06
C TYR A 140 -5.76 -16.64 -7.24
N PRO A 141 -5.43 -17.77 -6.59
CA PRO A 141 -4.10 -18.38 -6.68
C PRO A 141 -3.88 -19.12 -8.00
N LEU A 142 -4.71 -18.88 -9.01
CA LEU A 142 -4.57 -19.33 -10.40
C LEU A 142 -5.03 -18.16 -11.29
N GLU A 143 -6.33 -18.05 -11.54
CA GLU A 143 -7.02 -16.93 -12.19
C GLU A 143 -8.48 -16.91 -11.70
N ALA A 144 -9.20 -15.81 -11.90
CA ALA A 144 -10.61 -15.70 -11.53
C ALA A 144 -11.53 -16.63 -12.34
N GLU A 145 -11.20 -16.82 -13.61
CA GLU A 145 -11.87 -17.74 -14.52
C GLU A 145 -10.80 -18.62 -15.16
N LEU A 146 -10.93 -19.94 -15.00
CA LEU A 146 -9.95 -20.91 -15.50
C LEU A 146 -10.37 -21.43 -16.86
N THR A 147 -9.53 -21.24 -17.86
CA THR A 147 -9.69 -21.89 -19.16
C THR A 147 -8.80 -23.14 -19.24
N LEU A 148 -9.42 -24.31 -19.23
CA LEU A 148 -8.73 -25.61 -19.28
C LEU A 148 -8.92 -26.25 -20.64
N ARG A 149 -7.81 -26.59 -21.30
CA ARG A 149 -7.85 -27.47 -22.48
C ARG A 149 -8.17 -28.91 -22.07
N ALA A 150 -8.57 -29.72 -23.04
CA ALA A 150 -8.78 -31.15 -22.84
C ALA A 150 -7.60 -31.80 -22.11
N ARG A 151 -7.88 -32.52 -21.02
CA ARG A 151 -6.88 -33.22 -20.19
C ARG A 151 -5.76 -32.33 -19.64
N HIS A 152 -5.98 -31.02 -19.52
CA HIS A 152 -4.98 -30.09 -19.03
C HIS A 152 -4.99 -29.96 -17.51
N THR A 153 -3.84 -29.62 -16.93
CA THR A 153 -3.68 -29.37 -15.50
C THR A 153 -3.06 -28.00 -15.26
N LEU A 154 -3.70 -27.21 -14.42
CA LEU A 154 -3.16 -25.99 -13.84
C LEU A 154 -2.75 -26.25 -12.39
N SER A 155 -1.69 -25.60 -11.93
CA SER A 155 -1.29 -25.71 -10.53
C SER A 155 -0.62 -24.45 -10.00
N ALA A 156 -0.82 -24.22 -8.71
CA ALA A 156 -0.13 -23.20 -7.95
C ALA A 156 0.42 -23.79 -6.66
N ALA A 157 1.48 -23.18 -6.16
CA ALA A 157 2.03 -23.52 -4.85
C ALA A 157 2.43 -22.26 -4.11
N TRP A 158 2.10 -22.22 -2.83
CA TRP A 158 2.39 -21.11 -1.93
C TRP A 158 3.10 -21.64 -0.69
N THR A 159 3.98 -20.83 -0.12
CA THR A 159 4.63 -21.13 1.15
C THR A 159 4.34 -20.04 2.14
N TYR A 160 3.90 -20.40 3.34
CA TYR A 160 3.80 -19.51 4.48
C TYR A 160 5.00 -19.68 5.41
N GLU A 161 5.57 -18.54 5.83
CA GLU A 161 6.68 -18.42 6.76
C GLU A 161 6.33 -17.37 7.83
N ALA A 162 6.77 -17.62 9.06
CA ALA A 162 6.62 -16.70 10.19
C ALA A 162 8.00 -16.20 10.64
N TYR A 163 8.14 -14.89 10.78
CA TYR A 163 9.38 -14.22 11.18
C TYR A 163 9.26 -13.63 12.58
N GLN A 164 10.41 -13.53 13.26
CA GLN A 164 10.56 -12.74 14.47
C GLN A 164 10.66 -11.24 14.10
N GLY A 165 10.39 -10.36 15.06
CA GLY A 165 10.49 -8.91 14.87
C GLY A 165 9.27 -8.19 15.44
N ASP A 166 9.00 -7.01 14.92
CA ASP A 166 7.82 -6.20 15.21
C ASP A 166 7.03 -5.82 13.94
N LEU A 167 6.13 -4.83 14.06
CA LEU A 167 5.27 -4.37 12.98
C LEU A 167 6.02 -3.67 11.84
N LEU A 168 7.21 -3.13 12.08
CA LEU A 168 8.02 -2.45 11.06
C LEU A 168 9.03 -3.39 10.39
N ASP A 169 9.24 -4.58 10.93
CA ASP A 169 10.20 -5.58 10.41
C ASP A 169 9.62 -6.40 9.24
N VAL A 170 8.83 -5.77 8.38
CA VAL A 170 8.22 -6.42 7.22
C VAL A 170 9.31 -6.93 6.26
N PRO A 171 9.26 -8.19 5.79
CA PRO A 171 10.35 -8.77 5.01
C PRO A 171 10.56 -8.00 3.71
N SER A 172 11.78 -7.85 3.20
CA SER A 172 12.03 -7.11 1.95
C SER A 172 11.26 -7.68 0.75
N GLU A 173 10.96 -6.82 -0.21
CA GLU A 173 10.40 -7.24 -1.50
C GLU A 173 11.41 -8.10 -2.30
N PRO A 174 10.95 -8.90 -3.27
CA PRO A 174 11.84 -9.65 -4.14
C PRO A 174 12.93 -8.78 -4.77
N SER A 175 14.18 -9.23 -4.70
CA SER A 175 15.36 -8.44 -5.12
C SER A 175 15.41 -8.09 -6.60
N TRP A 176 14.58 -8.73 -7.42
CA TRP A 176 14.46 -8.44 -8.86
C TRP A 176 13.52 -7.26 -9.14
N LEU A 177 12.67 -6.86 -8.19
CA LEU A 177 11.87 -5.65 -8.32
C LEU A 177 12.78 -4.42 -8.29
N PRO A 178 12.49 -3.38 -9.10
CA PRO A 178 13.23 -2.13 -9.05
C PRO A 178 13.22 -1.52 -7.65
N TRP A 179 14.39 -1.10 -7.17
CA TRP A 179 14.51 -0.43 -5.87
C TRP A 179 13.84 0.94 -5.88
N VAL A 180 13.90 1.64 -7.01
CA VAL A 180 13.25 2.94 -7.23
C VAL A 180 12.18 2.78 -8.32
N ARG A 181 10.91 2.66 -7.91
CA ARG A 181 9.77 2.48 -8.83
C ARG A 181 9.11 3.78 -9.26
N TYR A 182 9.30 4.84 -8.50
CA TYR A 182 8.66 6.14 -8.71
C TYR A 182 9.76 7.18 -8.81
N VAL A 183 9.82 7.85 -9.96
CA VAL A 183 10.92 8.77 -10.30
C VAL A 183 10.40 10.15 -10.66
N GLU A 184 11.25 11.16 -10.57
CA GLU A 184 10.90 12.47 -11.10
C GLU A 184 10.67 12.38 -12.62
N ARG A 185 9.80 13.24 -13.12
CA ARG A 185 9.49 13.29 -14.54
C ARG A 185 10.74 13.48 -15.40
N GLY A 186 10.92 12.56 -16.35
CA GLY A 186 12.02 12.56 -17.30
C GLY A 186 13.17 11.63 -16.93
N TYR A 187 13.14 11.03 -15.75
CA TYR A 187 14.07 9.97 -15.35
C TYR A 187 13.50 8.58 -15.66
N ALA A 188 14.41 7.62 -15.80
CA ALA A 188 14.07 6.21 -16.01
C ALA A 188 13.94 5.46 -14.68
N VAL A 189 13.10 4.43 -14.69
CA VAL A 189 13.12 3.34 -13.72
C VAL A 189 13.98 2.22 -14.29
N GLU A 190 15.03 1.85 -13.56
CA GLU A 190 15.93 0.75 -13.93
C GLU A 190 15.30 -0.60 -13.59
N VAL A 191 15.21 -1.48 -14.59
CA VAL A 191 14.67 -2.84 -14.44
C VAL A 191 15.75 -3.85 -14.87
N VAL A 192 16.28 -4.58 -13.89
CA VAL A 192 17.32 -5.58 -14.10
C VAL A 192 16.68 -6.93 -14.43
N ALA A 193 16.72 -7.33 -15.70
CA ALA A 193 16.10 -8.55 -16.19
C ALA A 193 16.88 -9.21 -17.34
N PRO A 194 18.05 -9.83 -17.08
CA PRO A 194 18.98 -10.27 -18.13
C PRO A 194 18.41 -11.31 -19.10
N ASP A 195 17.49 -12.16 -18.65
CA ASP A 195 16.81 -13.18 -19.48
C ASP A 195 15.32 -12.85 -19.70
N GLY A 196 14.89 -11.63 -19.35
CA GLY A 196 13.50 -11.23 -19.35
C GLY A 196 13.11 -10.34 -20.52
N VAL A 197 11.80 -10.14 -20.69
CA VAL A 197 11.26 -9.15 -21.63
C VAL A 197 10.36 -8.19 -20.88
N VAL A 198 10.65 -6.89 -20.99
CA VAL A 198 9.81 -5.83 -20.43
C VAL A 198 8.72 -5.44 -21.44
N THR A 199 7.48 -5.43 -20.97
CA THR A 199 6.28 -5.05 -21.72
C THR A 199 5.60 -3.88 -21.01
N VAL A 200 5.16 -2.89 -21.79
CA VAL A 200 4.59 -1.65 -21.27
C VAL A 200 3.37 -1.21 -22.08
N GLU A 201 2.57 -0.33 -21.49
CA GLU A 201 1.46 0.35 -22.17
C GLU A 201 1.98 1.39 -23.19
N ASP A 202 1.15 1.73 -24.18
CA ASP A 202 1.51 2.58 -25.34
C ASP A 202 2.17 3.94 -25.02
N ARG A 203 1.93 4.50 -23.82
CA ARG A 203 2.47 5.82 -23.41
C ARG A 203 3.78 5.74 -22.65
N THR A 204 4.21 4.54 -22.29
CA THR A 204 5.45 4.27 -21.57
C THR A 204 6.52 3.90 -22.59
N ARG A 205 7.71 4.48 -22.48
CA ARG A 205 8.84 4.16 -23.35
C ARG A 205 9.78 3.21 -22.62
N VAL A 206 10.35 2.24 -23.34
CA VAL A 206 11.39 1.34 -22.82
C VAL A 206 12.61 1.44 -23.73
N GLU A 207 13.79 1.51 -23.13
CA GLU A 207 15.07 1.42 -23.81
C GLU A 207 15.88 0.27 -23.20
N GLU A 208 16.56 -0.50 -24.03
CA GLU A 208 17.45 -1.59 -23.60
C GLU A 208 18.88 -1.04 -23.53
N VAL A 209 19.52 -1.14 -22.37
CA VAL A 209 20.83 -0.56 -22.06
C VAL A 209 21.63 -1.59 -21.28
N ASP A 210 22.78 -2.02 -21.81
CA ASP A 210 23.74 -2.90 -21.12
C ASP A 210 23.10 -4.16 -20.46
N ASP A 211 22.23 -4.87 -21.18
CA ASP A 211 21.46 -6.05 -20.72
C ASP A 211 20.43 -5.75 -19.60
N GLU A 212 20.10 -4.48 -19.41
CA GLU A 212 19.04 -3.98 -18.53
C GLU A 212 17.99 -3.17 -19.31
N PHE A 213 16.91 -2.79 -18.65
CA PHE A 213 15.85 -1.98 -19.24
C PHE A 213 15.66 -0.67 -18.49
N GLU A 214 15.65 0.44 -19.21
CA GLU A 214 15.25 1.75 -18.72
C GLU A 214 13.79 2.00 -19.11
N VAL A 215 12.90 2.07 -18.11
CA VAL A 215 11.48 2.34 -18.30
C VAL A 215 11.19 3.80 -18.00
N TYR A 216 10.64 4.52 -18.97
CA TYR A 216 10.25 5.92 -18.87
C TYR A 216 8.72 6.01 -18.77
N PRO A 217 8.15 6.00 -17.54
CA PRO A 217 6.71 6.10 -17.37
C PRO A 217 6.19 7.49 -17.74
N PRO A 218 4.95 7.60 -18.25
CA PRO A 218 4.28 8.88 -18.33
C PRO A 218 4.06 9.46 -16.93
N GLU A 219 3.76 10.76 -16.87
CA GLU A 219 3.34 11.40 -15.62
C GLU A 219 2.11 10.68 -15.05
N GLY A 220 2.21 10.22 -13.79
CA GLY A 220 1.23 9.32 -13.19
C GLY A 220 1.82 7.97 -12.76
N LEU A 221 0.90 7.06 -12.42
CA LEU A 221 1.18 5.65 -12.17
C LEU A 221 0.85 4.85 -13.44
N THR A 222 1.64 3.82 -13.74
CA THR A 222 1.41 2.87 -14.85
C THR A 222 1.87 1.48 -14.43
N THR A 223 1.41 0.46 -15.16
CA THR A 223 1.79 -0.94 -14.91
C THR A 223 2.80 -1.41 -15.96
N VAL A 224 3.84 -2.10 -15.50
CA VAL A 224 4.87 -2.73 -16.33
C VAL A 224 4.77 -4.24 -16.17
N GLY A 225 4.87 -4.97 -17.26
CA GLY A 225 4.93 -6.43 -17.25
C GLY A 225 6.34 -6.93 -17.53
N LEU A 226 6.86 -7.79 -16.65
CA LEU A 226 8.12 -8.50 -16.84
C LEU A 226 7.85 -9.97 -17.16
N TRP A 227 8.27 -10.41 -18.33
CA TRP A 227 8.20 -11.82 -18.74
C TRP A 227 9.46 -12.55 -18.30
N GLY A 228 9.28 -13.65 -17.58
CA GLY A 228 10.35 -14.60 -17.26
C GLY A 228 9.90 -16.05 -17.44
N PRO A 229 10.70 -17.03 -17.00
CA PRO A 229 10.40 -18.46 -17.17
C PRO A 229 9.08 -18.91 -16.52
N GLY A 230 8.61 -18.20 -15.49
CA GLY A 230 7.36 -18.47 -14.79
C GLY A 230 6.11 -17.87 -15.44
N GLY A 231 6.28 -17.04 -16.47
CA GLY A 231 5.22 -16.23 -17.07
C GLY A 231 5.43 -14.73 -16.82
N GLN A 232 4.39 -13.94 -17.08
CA GLN A 232 4.41 -12.50 -16.87
C GLN A 232 4.17 -12.15 -15.40
N THR A 233 4.98 -11.23 -14.86
CA THR A 233 4.72 -10.57 -13.58
C THR A 233 4.45 -9.08 -13.79
N LEU A 234 3.37 -8.55 -13.20
CA LEU A 234 2.99 -7.14 -13.30
C LEU A 234 3.42 -6.34 -12.07
N PHE A 235 4.00 -5.16 -12.27
CA PHE A 235 4.33 -4.25 -11.17
C PHE A 235 4.08 -2.79 -11.55
N GLU A 236 3.79 -1.97 -10.54
CA GLU A 236 3.51 -0.55 -10.72
C GLU A 236 4.80 0.27 -10.70
N VAL A 237 4.88 1.25 -11.61
CA VAL A 237 5.92 2.29 -11.63
C VAL A 237 5.25 3.65 -11.85
N GLY A 238 5.99 4.74 -11.66
CA GLY A 238 5.43 6.06 -11.92
C GLY A 238 6.45 7.16 -12.14
N SER A 239 5.97 8.25 -12.72
CA SER A 239 6.71 9.49 -12.85
C SER A 239 5.93 10.63 -12.21
N TYR A 240 6.61 11.44 -11.39
CA TYR A 240 5.99 12.55 -10.67
C TYR A 240 6.62 13.92 -10.94
N ARG A 241 5.80 14.96 -10.74
CA ARG A 241 6.28 16.33 -10.57
C ARG A 241 6.78 16.50 -9.14
N PRO A 242 7.91 17.19 -8.91
CA PRO A 242 8.34 17.50 -7.56
C PRO A 242 7.26 18.34 -6.85
N LEU A 243 7.25 18.25 -5.51
CA LEU A 243 6.23 18.90 -4.69
C LEU A 243 6.10 20.42 -4.96
N SER A 244 7.22 21.11 -5.21
CA SER A 244 7.23 22.53 -5.61
C SER A 244 6.46 22.78 -6.91
N GLY A 245 6.58 21.87 -7.88
CA GLY A 245 5.83 21.89 -9.14
C GLY A 245 4.34 21.65 -8.94
N LEU A 246 3.96 20.74 -8.02
CA LEU A 246 2.56 20.50 -7.66
C LEU A 246 1.93 21.71 -6.98
N ARG A 247 2.64 22.35 -6.05
CA ARG A 247 2.18 23.61 -5.42
C ARG A 247 1.95 24.70 -6.47
N ALA A 248 2.90 24.90 -7.38
CA ALA A 248 2.79 25.91 -8.44
C ALA A 248 1.60 25.66 -9.39
N MET A 249 1.28 24.39 -9.66
CA MET A 249 0.11 24.01 -10.44
C MET A 249 -1.19 24.29 -9.68
N LEU A 250 -1.32 23.85 -8.43
CA LEU A 250 -2.52 24.08 -7.61
C LEU A 250 -2.81 25.56 -7.39
N VAL A 251 -1.78 26.40 -7.22
CA VAL A 251 -1.94 27.84 -7.08
C VAL A 251 -2.57 28.49 -8.33
N ARG A 252 -2.36 27.89 -9.51
CA ARG A 252 -2.98 28.34 -10.77
C ARG A 252 -4.39 27.77 -10.98
N GLU A 253 -4.74 26.68 -10.29
CA GLU A 253 -6.02 26.00 -10.38
C GLU A 253 -7.00 26.50 -9.29
N GLN A 254 -8.31 26.47 -9.56
CA GLN A 254 -9.32 27.17 -8.74
C GLN A 254 -9.93 26.32 -7.61
N SER A 255 -9.19 25.42 -6.97
CA SER A 255 -9.69 24.77 -5.75
C SER A 255 -9.47 25.72 -4.55
N ASN A 256 -10.40 26.63 -4.31
CA ASN A 256 -10.25 27.69 -3.30
C ASN A 256 -10.70 27.22 -1.89
N ASP A 257 -10.11 26.12 -1.39
CA ASP A 257 -10.34 25.62 -0.04
C ASP A 257 -9.28 26.11 0.97
N ASP A 258 -9.41 25.69 2.22
CA ASP A 258 -8.51 26.05 3.33
C ASP A 258 -7.10 25.45 3.15
N ALA A 259 -7.02 24.19 2.71
CA ALA A 259 -5.76 23.54 2.37
C ALA A 259 -5.04 24.24 1.21
N TRP A 260 -5.77 24.74 0.22
CA TRP A 260 -5.21 25.54 -0.86
C TRP A 260 -4.60 26.85 -0.34
N CYS A 261 -5.24 27.53 0.63
CA CYS A 261 -4.67 28.74 1.23
C CYS A 261 -3.28 28.45 1.83
N TYR A 262 -3.15 27.32 2.53
CA TYR A 262 -1.87 26.85 3.05
C TYR A 262 -0.86 26.58 1.91
N VAL A 263 -1.24 25.82 0.88
CA VAL A 263 -0.40 25.50 -0.28
C VAL A 263 0.08 26.77 -1.00
N ALA A 264 -0.82 27.74 -1.19
CA ALA A 264 -0.53 29.01 -1.83
C ALA A 264 0.49 29.82 -1.03
N LEU A 265 0.31 29.94 0.28
CA LEU A 265 1.25 30.63 1.15
C LEU A 265 2.61 29.94 1.20
N ARG A 266 2.65 28.60 1.24
CA ARG A 266 3.90 27.83 1.11
C ARG A 266 4.60 28.11 -0.21
N HIS A 267 3.86 28.17 -1.31
CA HIS A 267 4.42 28.53 -2.62
C HIS A 267 5.00 29.95 -2.63
N LEU A 268 4.26 30.93 -2.13
CA LEU A 268 4.70 32.34 -2.08
C LEU A 268 5.93 32.53 -1.18
N LEU A 269 6.03 31.82 -0.05
CA LEU A 269 7.17 31.90 0.86
C LEU A 269 8.48 31.36 0.26
N GLU A 270 8.38 30.43 -0.69
CA GLU A 270 9.53 29.79 -1.35
C GLU A 270 9.85 30.39 -2.72
N THR A 271 8.98 31.27 -3.22
CA THR A 271 9.11 31.89 -4.55
C THR A 271 8.98 33.42 -4.44
N SER A 272 8.40 34.06 -5.46
CA SER A 272 8.14 35.49 -5.47
C SER A 272 6.72 35.78 -5.01
N VAL A 273 6.55 36.82 -4.21
CA VAL A 273 5.22 37.30 -3.80
C VAL A 273 4.43 37.75 -5.02
N ASP A 274 3.21 37.25 -5.16
CA ASP A 274 2.20 37.67 -6.14
C ASP A 274 0.99 38.20 -5.37
N ASP A 275 0.79 39.52 -5.45
CA ASP A 275 -0.27 40.23 -4.73
C ASP A 275 -1.66 39.67 -5.06
N ARG A 276 -1.89 39.15 -6.28
CA ARG A 276 -3.21 38.60 -6.65
C ARG A 276 -3.52 37.30 -5.91
N ILE A 277 -2.49 36.48 -5.68
CA ILE A 277 -2.63 35.25 -4.90
C ILE A 277 -2.81 35.61 -3.43
N LEU A 278 -2.05 36.59 -2.93
CA LEU A 278 -2.14 37.03 -1.54
C LEU A 278 -3.51 37.65 -1.22
N ASP A 279 -4.04 38.51 -2.08
CA ASP A 279 -5.40 39.09 -1.96
C ASP A 279 -6.48 38.00 -1.98
N ARG A 280 -6.28 36.95 -2.80
CA ARG A 280 -7.21 35.82 -2.85
C ARG A 280 -7.19 35.03 -1.55
N VAL A 281 -6.00 34.77 -1.01
CA VAL A 281 -5.84 34.08 0.28
C VAL A 281 -6.50 34.90 1.39
N ASP A 282 -6.26 36.21 1.46
CA ASP A 282 -6.86 37.10 2.45
C ASP A 282 -8.40 37.04 2.41
N PHE A 283 -8.98 37.12 1.21
CA PHE A 283 -10.43 36.99 1.02
C PHE A 283 -10.98 35.65 1.54
N LEU A 284 -10.31 34.53 1.24
CA LEU A 284 -10.77 33.20 1.65
C LEU A 284 -10.63 32.99 3.15
N LEU A 285 -9.52 33.42 3.75
CA LEU A 285 -9.31 33.33 5.19
C LEU A 285 -10.32 34.17 5.98
N GLY A 286 -10.68 35.36 5.47
CA GLY A 286 -11.77 36.16 6.03
C GLY A 286 -13.12 35.42 6.02
N GLY A 287 -13.40 34.65 4.97
CA GLY A 287 -14.60 33.81 4.89
C GLY A 287 -14.61 32.60 5.84
N MET A 288 -13.46 32.22 6.41
CA MET A 288 -13.30 31.06 7.30
C MET A 288 -13.24 31.44 8.79
N GLU A 289 -13.34 32.73 9.13
CA GLU A 289 -13.21 33.23 10.51
C GLU A 289 -14.28 32.65 11.45
N GLU A 290 -15.52 32.49 10.97
CA GLU A 290 -16.64 31.96 11.77
C GLU A 290 -16.55 30.44 12.00
N SER A 291 -15.86 29.70 11.12
CA SER A 291 -15.72 28.26 11.20
C SER A 291 -14.29 27.82 10.82
N PRO A 292 -13.30 28.15 11.65
CA PRO A 292 -11.90 27.90 11.32
C PRO A 292 -11.58 26.40 11.29
N THR A 293 -10.58 26.05 10.49
CA THR A 293 -9.98 24.71 10.41
C THR A 293 -8.51 24.79 10.81
N ALA A 294 -7.86 23.64 11.04
CA ALA A 294 -6.43 23.64 11.32
C ALA A 294 -5.62 24.23 10.16
N TRP A 295 -6.03 23.94 8.91
CA TRP A 295 -5.43 24.55 7.72
C TRP A 295 -5.60 26.07 7.69
N SER A 296 -6.80 26.60 7.97
CA SER A 296 -7.01 28.04 7.97
C SER A 296 -6.22 28.74 9.07
N ALA A 297 -6.11 28.15 10.26
CA ALA A 297 -5.31 28.68 11.36
C ALA A 297 -3.81 28.74 11.02
N VAL A 298 -3.27 27.67 10.43
CA VAL A 298 -1.88 27.64 9.97
C VAL A 298 -1.65 28.57 8.79
N ALA A 299 -2.59 28.66 7.86
CA ALA A 299 -2.53 29.60 6.75
C ALA A 299 -2.49 31.05 7.28
N CYS A 300 -3.35 31.43 8.22
CA CYS A 300 -3.26 32.75 8.88
C CYS A 300 -1.88 32.97 9.51
N HIS A 301 -1.31 31.97 10.19
CA HIS A 301 0.05 32.07 10.74
C HIS A 301 1.11 32.30 9.65
N LEU A 302 1.09 31.54 8.55
CA LEU A 302 2.03 31.71 7.44
C LEU A 302 1.87 33.06 6.74
N ALA A 303 0.64 33.53 6.57
CA ALA A 303 0.31 34.82 5.97
C ALA A 303 0.94 36.00 6.71
N THR A 304 1.11 35.92 8.04
CA THR A 304 1.81 36.96 8.81
C THR A 304 3.26 37.16 8.36
N ARG A 305 3.92 36.11 7.88
CA ARG A 305 5.29 36.17 7.37
C ARG A 305 5.37 36.88 6.01
N LEU A 306 4.24 36.99 5.31
CA LEU A 306 4.08 37.73 4.06
C LEU A 306 3.48 39.13 4.28
N GLY A 307 3.32 39.57 5.54
CA GLY A 307 2.90 40.93 5.89
C GLY A 307 1.39 41.12 6.14
N LEU A 308 0.58 40.06 6.09
CA LEU A 308 -0.84 40.16 6.43
C LEU A 308 -1.05 40.24 7.96
N PRO A 309 -1.92 41.12 8.48
CA PRO A 309 -2.08 41.36 9.93
C PRO A 309 -2.98 40.30 10.62
N LEU A 310 -2.72 39.01 10.37
CA LEU A 310 -3.60 37.89 10.78
C LEU A 310 -3.12 37.15 12.05
N ALA A 311 -2.22 37.75 12.84
CA ALA A 311 -1.61 37.10 13.99
C ALA A 311 -2.62 36.71 15.08
N GLU A 312 -3.55 37.62 15.44
CA GLU A 312 -4.60 37.32 16.43
C GLU A 312 -5.60 36.30 15.88
N GLN A 313 -6.01 36.43 14.63
CA GLN A 313 -6.91 35.48 13.99
C GLN A 313 -6.34 34.07 13.93
N ALA A 314 -5.03 33.92 13.66
CA ALA A 314 -4.34 32.63 13.71
C ALA A 314 -4.44 31.98 15.11
N ARG A 315 -4.22 32.77 16.16
CA ARG A 315 -4.26 32.30 17.56
C ARG A 315 -5.68 31.93 18.00
N GLU A 316 -6.67 32.73 17.66
CA GLU A 316 -8.08 32.48 17.97
C GLU A 316 -8.63 31.28 17.20
N SER A 317 -8.28 31.16 15.92
CA SER A 317 -8.61 30.01 15.08
C SER A 317 -8.00 28.72 15.65
N ALA A 318 -6.72 28.74 16.00
CA ALA A 318 -6.05 27.60 16.62
C ALA A 318 -6.70 27.17 17.94
N THR A 319 -7.06 28.13 18.80
CA THR A 319 -7.76 27.85 20.07
C THR A 319 -9.11 27.17 19.83
N THR A 320 -9.87 27.67 18.84
CA THR A 320 -11.18 27.12 18.46
C THR A 320 -11.04 25.71 17.91
N VAL A 321 -10.07 25.48 17.03
CA VAL A 321 -9.78 24.18 16.42
C VAL A 321 -9.36 23.16 17.49
N LEU A 322 -8.43 23.54 18.39
CA LEU A 322 -7.98 22.68 19.48
C LEU A 322 -9.10 22.23 20.43
N SER A 323 -10.13 23.06 20.62
CA SER A 323 -11.28 22.72 21.46
C SER A 323 -12.07 21.49 20.95
N ARG A 324 -11.90 21.13 19.67
CA ARG A 324 -12.52 19.95 19.05
C ARG A 324 -11.79 18.65 19.39
N GLY A 325 -10.51 18.71 19.78
CA GLY A 325 -9.73 17.56 20.21
C GLY A 325 -9.39 16.54 19.11
N LEU A 326 -9.35 16.94 17.84
CA LEU A 326 -8.97 16.05 16.74
C LEU A 326 -7.44 15.92 16.64
N VAL A 327 -6.95 14.68 16.61
CA VAL A 327 -5.52 14.33 16.55
C VAL A 327 -4.78 15.05 15.43
N ASP A 328 -5.33 15.04 14.21
CA ASP A 328 -4.69 15.64 13.03
C ASP A 328 -4.58 17.17 13.16
N ASP A 329 -5.60 17.82 13.73
CA ASP A 329 -5.60 19.26 13.96
C ASP A 329 -4.51 19.66 14.97
N VAL A 330 -4.41 18.88 16.06
CA VAL A 330 -3.36 19.09 17.07
C VAL A 330 -1.97 18.93 16.45
N LEU A 331 -1.76 17.86 15.67
CA LEU A 331 -0.49 17.59 15.01
C LEU A 331 -0.09 18.75 14.09
N LEU A 332 -1.00 19.18 13.23
CA LEU A 332 -0.75 20.24 12.27
C LEU A 332 -0.40 21.57 12.96
N LEU A 333 -1.17 21.95 13.98
CA LEU A 333 -0.91 23.18 14.74
C LEU A 333 0.40 23.14 15.54
N ALA A 334 0.78 21.97 16.07
CA ALA A 334 2.02 21.75 16.82
C ALA A 334 3.26 21.88 15.92
N VAL A 335 3.26 21.19 14.78
CA VAL A 335 4.38 21.22 13.80
C VAL A 335 4.63 22.64 13.31
N HIS A 336 3.58 23.44 13.16
CA HIS A 336 3.67 24.84 12.75
C HIS A 336 3.87 25.85 13.90
N GLN A 337 3.99 25.39 15.15
CA GLN A 337 4.19 26.23 16.34
C GLN A 337 3.10 27.31 16.52
N VAL A 338 1.88 27.04 16.06
CA VAL A 338 0.74 27.95 16.21
C VAL A 338 0.09 27.80 17.58
N ALA A 339 0.19 26.61 18.16
CA ALA A 339 -0.26 26.31 19.51
C ALA A 339 0.92 26.01 20.44
N PRO A 340 0.89 26.47 21.71
CA PRO A 340 1.91 26.17 22.69
C PRO A 340 1.80 24.70 23.09
N VAL A 341 2.55 23.86 22.41
CA VAL A 341 2.74 22.46 22.76
C VAL A 341 4.13 22.35 23.35
N ASP A 342 4.23 21.90 24.60
CA ASP A 342 5.52 21.62 25.24
C ASP A 342 6.10 20.33 24.64
N LEU A 343 6.69 20.47 23.45
CA LEU A 343 7.40 19.39 22.77
C LEU A 343 8.62 18.91 23.57
N ALA A 344 9.16 19.74 24.48
CA ALA A 344 10.35 19.41 25.27
C ALA A 344 10.05 18.41 26.41
N ALA A 345 8.79 18.31 26.85
CA ALA A 345 8.35 17.32 27.82
C ALA A 345 8.26 15.88 27.24
N GLY A 346 8.50 15.70 25.93
CA GLY A 346 8.40 14.41 25.24
C GLY A 346 6.98 13.86 25.12
N ALA A 347 5.99 14.55 25.70
CA ALA A 347 4.57 14.25 25.54
C ALA A 347 4.07 14.97 24.29
N TRP A 348 3.92 14.21 23.20
CA TRP A 348 3.13 14.70 22.08
C TRP A 348 1.71 14.98 22.57
N PRO A 349 1.10 16.11 22.19
CA PRO A 349 -0.28 16.46 22.56
C PRO A 349 -1.31 15.52 21.92
N VAL A 350 -0.84 14.60 21.07
CA VAL A 350 -1.59 13.66 20.25
C VAL A 350 -1.78 12.29 20.95
N GLY A 351 -1.32 12.13 22.19
CA GLY A 351 -1.38 10.86 22.92
C GLY A 351 -0.26 9.90 22.48
N ASP A 352 -0.61 8.67 22.13
CA ASP A 352 0.34 7.61 21.75
C ASP A 352 0.85 7.81 20.31
N PHE A 353 1.93 8.58 20.18
CA PHE A 353 2.55 8.89 18.89
C PHE A 353 3.17 7.67 18.21
N ASP A 354 3.63 6.66 18.98
CA ASP A 354 4.17 5.42 18.41
C ASP A 354 3.06 4.65 17.69
N ARG A 355 1.90 4.49 18.35
CA ARG A 355 0.72 3.89 17.73
C ARG A 355 0.29 4.66 16.47
N LEU A 356 0.23 5.98 16.55
CA LEU A 356 -0.15 6.82 15.40
C LEU A 356 0.81 6.64 14.21
N GLY A 357 2.11 6.61 14.47
CA GLY A 357 3.14 6.40 13.47
C GLY A 357 3.06 5.01 12.82
N VAL A 358 2.90 3.96 13.62
CA VAL A 358 2.72 2.59 13.13
C VAL A 358 1.43 2.44 12.33
N GLU A 359 0.33 3.07 12.75
CA GLU A 359 -0.93 3.09 11.98
C GLU A 359 -0.76 3.81 10.63
N ALA A 360 0.00 4.90 10.59
CA ALA A 360 0.33 5.59 9.34
C ALA A 360 1.17 4.72 8.40
N VAL A 361 2.25 4.09 8.88
CA VAL A 361 3.07 3.17 8.07
C VAL A 361 2.23 1.99 7.55
N ALA A 362 1.33 1.45 8.39
CA ALA A 362 0.43 0.37 7.99
C ALA A 362 -0.58 0.80 6.91
N ALA A 363 -1.11 2.03 7.00
CA ALA A 363 -2.00 2.60 5.99
C ALA A 363 -1.30 2.72 4.62
N LEU A 364 0.01 2.99 4.63
CA LEU A 364 0.89 3.03 3.46
C LEU A 364 1.38 1.64 3.00
N GLY A 365 0.83 0.56 3.55
CA GLY A 365 1.22 -0.80 3.18
C GLY A 365 2.70 -1.11 3.48
N TYR A 366 3.32 -0.42 4.44
CA TYR A 366 4.74 -0.54 4.76
C TYR A 366 5.65 -0.26 3.55
N GLY A 367 5.23 0.66 2.67
CA GLY A 367 5.98 1.04 1.46
C GLY A 367 6.09 -0.06 0.41
N ARG A 368 5.36 -1.17 0.57
CA ARG A 368 5.37 -2.28 -0.38
C ARG A 368 4.48 -2.00 -1.58
N ILE A 369 4.84 -2.63 -2.69
CA ILE A 369 3.91 -2.84 -3.79
C ILE A 369 2.70 -3.65 -3.31
N SER A 370 1.54 -3.29 -3.83
CA SER A 370 0.29 -3.95 -3.48
C SER A 370 -0.70 -3.89 -4.62
N THR A 371 -1.53 -4.92 -4.72
CA THR A 371 -2.73 -4.93 -5.56
C THR A 371 -3.99 -4.59 -4.76
N ASP A 372 -3.86 -4.27 -3.48
CA ASP A 372 -4.98 -3.83 -2.66
C ASP A 372 -5.42 -2.44 -3.14
N GLU A 373 -6.73 -2.19 -3.24
CA GLU A 373 -7.29 -0.86 -3.55
C GLU A 373 -7.17 0.12 -2.37
N ARG A 374 -5.95 0.31 -1.85
CA ARG A 374 -5.68 1.22 -0.73
C ARG A 374 -5.50 2.65 -1.24
N VAL A 375 -6.30 3.55 -0.68
CA VAL A 375 -6.15 4.99 -0.94
C VAL A 375 -5.12 5.56 0.01
N GLU A 376 -3.90 5.77 -0.48
CA GLU A 376 -2.86 6.48 0.25
C GLU A 376 -3.21 7.96 0.39
N ARG A 377 -3.18 8.47 1.62
CA ARG A 377 -3.44 9.88 1.93
C ARG A 377 -2.12 10.61 2.17
N GLY A 378 -2.03 11.87 1.75
CA GLY A 378 -0.88 12.72 2.05
C GLY A 378 -0.65 12.84 3.56
N ARG A 379 -1.74 12.81 4.34
CA ARG A 379 -1.72 12.77 5.81
C ARG A 379 -0.89 11.61 6.36
N ASP A 380 -1.10 10.39 5.85
CA ASP A 380 -0.40 9.21 6.37
C ASP A 380 1.08 9.25 6.00
N VAL A 381 1.43 9.76 4.81
CA VAL A 381 2.82 10.04 4.42
C VAL A 381 3.48 11.04 5.38
N ALA A 382 2.83 12.18 5.65
CA ALA A 382 3.36 13.20 6.55
C ALA A 382 3.56 12.67 7.97
N VAL A 383 2.57 11.94 8.50
CA VAL A 383 2.67 11.31 9.83
C VAL A 383 3.79 10.28 9.87
N ALA A 384 3.94 9.43 8.84
CA ALA A 384 5.02 8.44 8.78
C ALA A 384 6.41 9.11 8.73
N LYS A 385 6.55 10.23 8.01
CA LYS A 385 7.80 11.03 8.00
C LYS A 385 8.12 11.63 9.37
N LEU A 386 7.13 12.22 10.03
CA LEU A 386 7.29 12.77 11.39
C LEU A 386 7.64 11.67 12.40
N PHE A 387 7.01 10.50 12.26
CA PHE A 387 7.30 9.33 13.07
C PHE A 387 8.74 8.84 12.87
N ALA A 388 9.17 8.68 11.62
CA ALA A 388 10.54 8.30 11.29
C ALA A 388 11.56 9.31 11.85
N ALA A 389 11.28 10.61 11.72
CA ALA A 389 12.13 11.66 12.28
C ALA A 389 12.22 11.57 13.82
N GLY A 390 11.11 11.26 14.50
CA GLY A 390 11.08 11.04 15.96
C GLY A 390 11.87 9.82 16.42
N LEU A 391 11.95 8.77 15.58
CA LEU A 391 12.75 7.55 15.84
C LEU A 391 14.25 7.72 15.54
N GLY A 392 14.64 8.78 14.82
CA GLY A 392 16.03 9.08 14.47
C GLY A 392 16.69 8.01 13.60
N GLU A 393 18.00 7.84 13.75
CA GLU A 393 18.81 6.88 12.97
C GLU A 393 18.72 5.43 13.46
N SER A 394 17.69 5.09 14.24
CA SER A 394 17.44 3.70 14.63
C SER A 394 17.01 2.85 13.43
N GLU A 395 17.18 1.53 13.50
CA GLU A 395 16.71 0.60 12.45
C GLU A 395 15.21 0.79 12.15
N ARG A 396 14.38 0.90 13.20
CA ARG A 396 12.95 1.24 13.08
C ARG A 396 12.73 2.59 12.38
N GLY A 397 13.54 3.60 12.70
CA GLY A 397 13.48 4.91 12.07
C GLY A 397 13.84 4.86 10.58
N LEU A 398 14.87 4.09 10.21
CA LEU A 398 15.27 3.87 8.82
C LEU A 398 14.20 3.11 8.02
N HIS A 399 13.59 2.07 8.60
CA HIS A 399 12.48 1.34 7.97
C HIS A 399 11.26 2.26 7.77
N ALA A 400 10.86 3.01 8.79
CA ALA A 400 9.75 3.96 8.68
C ALA A 400 10.03 5.05 7.63
N ALA A 401 11.26 5.57 7.57
CA ALA A 401 11.68 6.55 6.57
C ALA A 401 11.61 5.98 5.15
N ALA A 402 12.13 4.77 4.92
CA ALA A 402 12.07 4.10 3.63
C ALA A 402 10.62 3.87 3.17
N CYS A 403 9.76 3.41 4.08
CA CYS A 403 8.33 3.25 3.80
C CYS A 403 7.68 4.58 3.37
N ALA A 404 7.94 5.64 4.13
CA ALA A 404 7.37 6.96 3.88
C ALA A 404 7.89 7.57 2.57
N GLN A 405 9.17 7.36 2.23
CA GLN A 405 9.77 7.86 1.00
C GLN A 405 9.16 7.21 -0.26
N VAL A 406 9.00 5.88 -0.25
CA VAL A 406 8.37 5.17 -1.37
C VAL A 406 6.92 5.61 -1.53
N ALA A 407 6.17 5.70 -0.42
CA ALA A 407 4.79 6.16 -0.43
C ALA A 407 4.65 7.63 -0.86
N GLU A 408 5.58 8.51 -0.47
CA GLU A 408 5.62 9.89 -0.93
C GLU A 408 5.77 9.96 -2.44
N ALA A 409 6.75 9.24 -3.01
CA ALA A 409 6.99 9.23 -4.44
C ALA A 409 5.82 8.65 -5.24
N ARG A 410 5.19 7.58 -4.73
CA ARG A 410 3.95 7.02 -5.29
C ARG A 410 2.81 8.04 -5.25
N LYS A 411 2.59 8.69 -4.10
CA LYS A 411 1.55 9.71 -3.91
C LYS A 411 1.77 10.93 -4.81
N LEU A 412 3.01 11.40 -4.96
CA LEU A 412 3.37 12.47 -5.88
C LEU A 412 3.06 12.07 -7.34
N SER A 413 3.28 10.81 -7.72
CA SER A 413 2.95 10.31 -9.06
C SER A 413 1.45 10.40 -9.30
N ALA A 414 0.62 9.93 -8.36
CA ALA A 414 -0.84 10.06 -8.45
C ALA A 414 -1.31 11.52 -8.51
N LEU A 415 -0.76 12.38 -7.65
CA LEU A 415 -1.12 13.81 -7.57
C LEU A 415 -0.68 14.61 -8.81
N SER A 416 0.31 14.13 -9.56
CA SER A 416 0.74 14.76 -10.81
C SER A 416 -0.31 14.68 -11.91
N VAL A 417 -1.21 13.69 -11.84
CA VAL A 417 -2.33 13.54 -12.80
C VAL A 417 -3.63 14.09 -12.23
N ARG A 418 -3.87 13.89 -10.93
CA ARG A 418 -5.09 14.34 -10.23
C ARG A 418 -4.71 15.10 -8.96
N PRO A 419 -4.46 16.40 -9.07
CA PRO A 419 -4.04 17.21 -7.94
C PRO A 419 -5.13 17.27 -6.88
N ASN A 420 -4.72 17.27 -5.60
CA ASN A 420 -5.60 17.44 -4.46
C ASN A 420 -4.93 18.37 -3.44
N SER A 421 -5.59 19.48 -3.11
CA SER A 421 -5.03 20.51 -2.23
C SER A 421 -4.73 20.01 -0.84
N ASN A 422 -5.60 19.17 -0.25
CA ASN A 422 -5.40 18.62 1.08
C ASN A 422 -4.19 17.66 1.11
N ASP A 423 -4.06 16.76 0.13
CA ASP A 423 -2.90 15.86 0.08
C ASP A 423 -1.59 16.63 -0.17
N VAL A 424 -1.58 17.62 -1.07
CA VAL A 424 -0.39 18.46 -1.31
C VAL A 424 -0.06 19.34 -0.11
N ALA A 425 -1.06 19.81 0.64
CA ALA A 425 -0.87 20.54 1.89
C ALA A 425 -0.18 19.64 2.92
N TRP A 426 -0.67 18.42 3.14
CA TRP A 426 -0.04 17.45 4.04
C TRP A 426 1.40 17.12 3.63
N LEU A 427 1.66 16.87 2.34
CA LEU A 427 3.03 16.62 1.86
C LEU A 427 3.95 17.85 1.97
N SER A 428 3.38 19.05 2.13
CA SER A 428 4.11 20.31 2.32
C SER A 428 4.36 20.66 3.79
N VAL A 429 3.86 19.83 4.73
CA VAL A 429 4.19 19.94 6.16
C VAL A 429 5.70 19.66 6.34
N PRO A 430 6.43 20.52 7.06
CA PRO A 430 7.89 20.44 7.19
C PRO A 430 8.39 19.27 8.05
#